data_AF-A0A9E1GZ76-F1
#
_entry.id   AF-A0A9E1GZ76-F1
#
_cell.length_a   1.000
_cell.length_b   1.000
_cell.length_c   1.000
_cell.angle_alpha   90.00
_cell.angle_beta   90.00
_cell.angle_gamma   90.00
#
_symmetry.space_group_name_H-M   'P 1'
#
loop_
_entity.id
_entity.type
_entity.pdbx_description
1 polymer ?
#
loop_
_entity_poly.entity_id
_entity_poly.type
_entity_poly.pdbx_seq_one_letter_code
_entity_poly.pdbx_strand_id
1 'polypeptide(L)'
;MKWDQRYVTEKLRDAVNEKITQMYGKNVPEEPQERLCHEIDSIEKNGWVWHYYFAHLLAGKAKNDGNIVWSRGSAGASFVAYLLNITEVNPLSELYEGFDIPFEVFAGYKGEKKPDFNLNVPPSYQDCLLTFARETFGADCVTLGGNGNNHFIIQPKGAEQDEPINISVIACELSDDGEFDNDRAKAAIAGLKPQSLKDYCRIAALLHGTDTWEGNGKELIEKGTCTLQQLICTREDIMNTLLEKGMNRRMAYEIMEHVRKGKANRVDSAKWQEMKVEMRKTGMPKWYIESCEKIKYLFPLGHAVEYVKAREKGGKRYGNK
;
A
#
# COMPACT_ATOMS: atom_id res chain seq x y z
N MET A 1 -13.10 27.52 11.28
CA MET A 1 -11.72 27.16 11.67
C MET A 1 -10.78 27.82 10.67
N LYS A 2 -9.62 28.35 11.11
CA LYS A 2 -8.60 28.87 10.18
C LYS A 2 -7.64 27.73 9.89
N TRP A 3 -7.57 27.32 8.63
CA TRP A 3 -6.62 26.31 8.17
C TRP A 3 -5.30 27.01 7.84
N ASP A 4 -4.21 26.58 8.47
CA ASP A 4 -2.84 27.00 8.14
C ASP A 4 -1.85 25.84 8.33
N GLN A 5 -0.65 25.95 7.75
CA GLN A 5 0.35 24.89 7.72
C GLN A 5 0.76 24.43 9.13
N ARG A 6 0.90 25.39 10.05
CA ARG A 6 1.31 25.11 11.43
C ARG A 6 0.24 24.30 12.14
N TYR A 7 -1.01 24.74 12.07
CA TYR A 7 -2.14 24.05 12.68
C TYR A 7 -2.27 22.60 12.19
N VAL A 8 -2.18 22.38 10.88
CA VAL A 8 -2.30 21.03 10.30
C VAL A 8 -1.14 20.13 10.69
N THR A 9 0.08 20.67 10.72
CA THR A 9 1.27 19.93 11.15
C THR A 9 1.17 19.53 12.63
N GLU A 10 0.78 20.46 13.50
CA GLU A 10 0.56 20.19 14.93
C GLU A 10 -0.51 19.10 15.13
N LYS A 11 -1.64 19.18 14.42
CA LYS A 11 -2.71 18.18 14.54
C LYS A 11 -2.34 16.80 14.02
N LEU A 12 -1.59 16.72 12.93
CA LEU A 12 -1.07 15.46 12.44
C LEU A 12 -0.13 14.83 13.48
N ARG A 13 0.81 15.62 14.03
CA ARG A 13 1.74 15.14 15.06
C ARG A 13 1.02 14.70 16.33
N ASP A 14 0.03 15.45 16.80
CA ASP A 14 -0.78 15.09 17.96
C ASP A 14 -1.43 13.71 17.77
N ALA A 15 -2.12 13.49 16.64
CA ALA A 15 -2.81 12.22 16.35
C ALA A 15 -1.83 11.04 16.22
N VAL A 16 -0.68 11.26 15.58
CA VAL A 16 0.38 10.25 15.45
C VAL A 16 0.98 9.90 16.82
N ASN A 17 1.31 10.91 17.63
CA ASN A 17 1.89 10.74 18.96
C ASN A 17 0.93 10.05 19.93
N GLU A 18 -0.35 10.42 19.89
CA GLU A 18 -1.40 9.76 20.66
C GLU A 18 -1.44 8.27 20.31
N LYS A 19 -1.50 7.94 19.02
CA LYS A 19 -1.61 6.54 18.58
C LYS A 19 -0.37 5.72 18.93
N ILE A 20 0.83 6.22 18.64
CA ILE A 20 2.05 5.46 18.91
C ILE A 20 2.29 5.27 20.41
N THR A 21 1.93 6.27 21.24
CA THR A 21 1.97 6.15 22.70
C THR A 21 0.93 5.16 23.22
N GLN A 22 -0.26 5.11 22.61
CA GLN A 22 -1.26 4.09 22.92
C GLN A 22 -0.74 2.68 22.63
N MET A 23 -0.01 2.49 21.54
CA MET A 23 0.48 1.18 21.11
C MET A 23 1.70 0.70 21.91
N TYR A 24 2.66 1.58 22.17
CA TYR A 24 3.98 1.18 22.73
C TYR A 24 4.30 1.83 24.08
N GLY A 25 3.44 2.71 24.60
CA GLY A 25 3.71 3.48 25.80
C GLY A 25 4.78 4.55 25.57
N LYS A 26 5.52 4.91 26.63
CA LYS A 26 6.54 5.98 26.59
C LYS A 26 7.83 5.57 25.87
N ASN A 27 8.12 4.28 25.80
CA ASN A 27 9.38 3.76 25.25
C ASN A 27 9.07 3.02 23.94
N VAL A 28 8.96 3.79 22.85
CA VAL A 28 8.74 3.23 21.52
C VAL A 28 9.97 2.42 21.10
N PRO A 29 9.80 1.15 20.64
CA PRO A 29 10.91 0.34 20.15
C PRO A 29 11.62 0.95 18.92
N GLU A 30 12.85 0.51 18.67
CA GLU A 30 13.75 1.07 17.64
C GLU A 30 13.11 1.11 16.24
N GLU A 31 12.63 -0.02 15.72
CA GLU A 31 12.08 -0.06 14.35
C GLU A 31 10.85 0.87 14.17
N PRO A 32 9.78 0.81 15.00
CA PRO A 32 8.68 1.77 14.91
C PRO A 32 9.14 3.23 15.03
N GLN A 33 10.10 3.52 15.92
CA GLN A 33 10.60 4.88 16.14
C GLN A 33 11.37 5.39 14.92
N GLU A 34 12.30 4.61 14.39
CA GLU A 34 13.07 4.94 13.18
C GLU A 34 12.16 5.11 11.98
N ARG A 35 11.18 4.19 11.82
CA ARG A 35 10.19 4.26 10.76
C ARG A 35 9.35 5.54 10.85
N LEU A 36 8.87 5.87 12.06
CA LEU A 36 8.09 7.09 12.29
C LEU A 36 8.91 8.34 11.95
N CYS A 37 10.14 8.45 12.45
CA CYS A 37 11.03 9.58 12.17
C CYS A 37 11.26 9.74 10.67
N HIS A 38 11.62 8.64 9.98
CA HIS A 38 11.86 8.68 8.54
C HIS A 38 10.64 9.15 7.74
N GLU A 39 9.45 8.62 8.05
CA GLU A 39 8.23 9.00 7.34
C GLU A 39 7.80 10.43 7.64
N ILE A 40 7.81 10.87 8.90
CA ILE A 40 7.44 12.25 9.28
C ILE A 40 8.36 13.26 8.62
N ASP A 41 9.67 13.03 8.63
CA ASP A 41 10.64 13.91 7.96
C ASP A 41 10.35 14.02 6.47
N SER A 42 10.02 12.89 5.81
CA SER A 42 9.64 12.89 4.40
C SER A 42 8.31 13.62 4.16
N ILE A 43 7.30 13.42 5.00
CA ILE A 43 5.98 14.02 4.86
C ILE A 43 6.05 15.54 5.00
N GLU A 44 6.75 16.03 6.03
CA GLU A 44 6.86 17.46 6.30
C GLU A 44 7.71 18.16 5.24
N LYS A 45 8.87 17.59 4.89
CA LYS A 45 9.77 18.16 3.87
C LYS A 45 9.10 18.33 2.51
N ASN A 46 8.17 17.43 2.15
CA ASN A 46 7.46 17.48 0.87
C ASN A 46 6.09 18.17 0.96
N GLY A 47 5.72 18.76 2.10
CA GLY A 47 4.44 19.46 2.28
C GLY A 47 3.21 18.54 2.31
N TRP A 48 3.39 17.25 2.58
CA TRP A 48 2.33 16.25 2.51
C TRP A 48 1.42 16.16 3.74
N VAL A 49 1.70 16.95 4.78
CA VAL A 49 0.91 16.95 6.03
C VAL A 49 -0.58 17.13 5.80
N TRP A 50 -0.96 17.95 4.81
CA TRP A 50 -2.35 18.18 4.43
C TRP A 50 -3.03 16.92 3.89
N HIS A 51 -2.36 16.18 3.00
CA HIS A 51 -2.88 14.94 2.42
C HIS A 51 -3.19 13.92 3.50
N TYR A 52 -2.23 13.73 4.41
CA TYR A 52 -2.34 12.78 5.52
C TYR A 52 -3.43 13.19 6.51
N TYR A 53 -3.42 14.46 6.97
CA TYR A 53 -4.38 14.89 7.97
C TYR A 53 -5.82 14.92 7.43
N PHE A 54 -6.02 15.28 6.16
CA PHE A 54 -7.36 15.29 5.57
C PHE A 54 -7.89 13.87 5.34
N ALA A 55 -7.03 12.96 4.88
CA ALA A 55 -7.39 11.55 4.77
C ALA A 55 -7.69 10.94 6.15
N HIS A 56 -6.96 11.32 7.19
CA HIS A 56 -7.25 10.95 8.58
C HIS A 56 -8.64 11.40 9.02
N LEU A 57 -9.02 12.66 8.78
CA LEU A 57 -10.34 13.18 9.14
C LEU A 57 -11.47 12.46 8.41
N LEU A 58 -11.33 12.24 7.10
CA LEU A 58 -12.35 11.56 6.29
C LEU A 58 -12.49 10.08 6.66
N ALA A 59 -11.37 9.35 6.76
CA ALA A 59 -11.38 7.95 7.15
C ALA A 59 -11.89 7.78 8.59
N GLY A 60 -11.46 8.65 9.51
CA GLY A 60 -11.90 8.67 10.90
C GLY A 60 -13.40 8.91 11.03
N LYS A 61 -13.96 9.88 10.29
CA LYS A 61 -15.41 10.14 10.29
C LYS A 61 -16.19 8.89 9.88
N ALA A 62 -15.82 8.29 8.75
CA ALA A 62 -16.52 7.14 8.22
C ALA A 62 -16.44 5.93 9.18
N LYS A 63 -15.26 5.66 9.75
CA LYS A 63 -15.07 4.58 10.72
C LYS A 63 -15.81 4.81 12.05
N ASN A 64 -15.81 6.04 12.56
CA ASN A 64 -16.50 6.39 13.82
C ASN A 64 -18.03 6.28 13.68
N ASP A 65 -18.57 6.45 12.48
CA ASP A 65 -19.97 6.20 12.16
C ASP A 65 -20.31 4.70 11.97
N GLY A 66 -19.34 3.81 12.17
CA GLY A 66 -19.53 2.35 12.10
C GLY A 66 -19.35 1.75 10.72
N ASN A 67 -18.83 2.50 9.74
CA ASN A 67 -18.57 1.96 8.40
C ASN A 67 -17.27 1.17 8.35
N ILE A 68 -17.25 0.10 7.55
CA ILE A 68 -16.00 -0.57 7.16
C ILE A 68 -15.37 0.28 6.04
N VAL A 69 -14.17 0.79 6.32
CA VAL A 69 -13.40 1.63 5.41
C VAL A 69 -12.01 1.01 5.28
N TRP A 70 -11.57 0.84 4.04
CA TRP A 70 -10.25 0.30 3.74
C TRP A 70 -9.59 1.15 2.65
N SER A 71 -8.26 1.25 2.72
CA SER A 71 -7.53 1.99 1.70
C SER A 71 -7.30 1.14 0.45
N ARG A 72 -7.09 1.80 -0.69
CA ARG A 72 -6.70 1.17 -1.96
C ARG A 72 -5.37 1.74 -2.43
N GLY A 73 -4.47 0.85 -2.86
CA GLY A 73 -3.21 1.22 -3.49
C GLY A 73 -2.05 1.15 -2.50
N SER A 74 -1.17 2.15 -2.53
CA SER A 74 0.09 2.11 -1.79
C SER A 74 0.03 2.68 -0.37
N ALA A 75 -1.11 3.24 0.07
CA ALA A 75 -1.23 3.85 1.40
C ALA A 75 -0.87 2.88 2.55
N GLY A 76 -1.14 1.58 2.37
CA GLY A 76 -0.74 0.53 3.30
C GLY A 76 0.77 0.34 3.49
N ALA A 77 1.61 1.10 2.78
CA ALA A 77 3.06 1.14 2.99
C ALA A 77 3.53 2.28 3.91
N SER A 78 2.63 3.12 4.43
CA SER A 78 3.01 4.22 5.34
C SER A 78 2.60 3.91 6.77
N PHE A 79 3.58 3.85 7.66
CA PHE A 79 3.38 3.66 9.08
C PHE A 79 2.66 4.87 9.69
N VAL A 80 2.93 6.09 9.21
CA VAL A 80 2.17 7.28 9.61
C VAL A 80 0.71 7.17 9.18
N ALA A 81 0.42 6.64 7.97
CA ALA A 81 -0.96 6.41 7.54
C ALA A 81 -1.67 5.35 8.40
N TYR A 82 -0.95 4.33 8.84
CA TYR A 82 -1.44 3.31 9.77
C TYR A 82 -1.75 3.91 11.16
N LEU A 83 -0.85 4.73 11.71
CA LEU A 83 -1.05 5.42 12.98
C LEU A 83 -2.22 6.42 12.92
N LEU A 84 -2.42 7.05 11.77
CA LEU A 84 -3.56 7.93 11.51
C LEU A 84 -4.84 7.17 11.15
N ASN A 85 -4.88 5.85 11.26
CA ASN A 85 -6.06 5.03 10.94
C ASN A 85 -6.63 5.29 9.53
N ILE A 86 -5.78 5.69 8.58
CA ILE A 86 -6.14 5.83 7.16
C ILE A 86 -6.16 4.46 6.51
N THR A 87 -5.18 3.62 6.87
CA THR A 87 -5.02 2.23 6.45
C THR A 87 -5.00 1.32 7.68
N GLU A 88 -5.38 0.07 7.51
CA GLU A 88 -5.27 -0.96 8.55
C GLU A 88 -4.06 -1.88 8.38
N VAL A 89 -3.22 -1.58 7.38
CA VAL A 89 -2.01 -2.33 7.10
C VAL A 89 -0.89 -1.76 7.94
N ASN A 90 -0.35 -2.57 8.84
CA ASN A 90 0.88 -2.23 9.54
C ASN A 90 2.08 -2.58 8.63
N PRO A 91 2.84 -1.60 8.12
CA PRO A 91 3.94 -1.86 7.19
C PRO A 91 5.27 -2.19 7.88
N LEU A 92 5.31 -2.24 9.20
CA LEU A 92 6.48 -2.71 9.97
C LEU A 92 6.75 -4.19 9.72
N SER A 93 7.81 -4.70 10.33
CA SER A 93 8.20 -6.10 10.23
C SER A 93 7.23 -7.05 10.94
N GLU A 94 7.34 -8.33 10.62
CA GLU A 94 6.61 -9.41 11.30
C GLU A 94 6.82 -9.41 12.83
N LEU A 95 7.95 -8.89 13.34
CA LEU A 95 8.21 -8.73 14.78
C LEU A 95 7.15 -7.84 15.46
N TYR A 96 6.56 -6.91 14.71
CA TYR A 96 5.52 -5.99 15.16
C TYR A 96 4.16 -6.29 14.54
N GLU A 97 3.92 -7.56 14.16
CA GLU A 97 2.68 -8.01 13.51
C GLU A 97 2.39 -7.27 12.20
N GLY A 98 3.45 -6.80 11.53
CA GLY A 98 3.38 -6.09 10.26
C GLY A 98 3.61 -6.99 9.04
N PHE A 99 3.69 -6.36 7.87
CA PHE A 99 3.77 -7.01 6.56
C PHE A 99 5.10 -6.77 5.79
N ASP A 100 6.10 -6.17 6.44
CA ASP A 100 7.40 -5.82 5.85
C ASP A 100 7.27 -4.98 4.57
N ILE A 101 6.53 -3.88 4.63
CA ILE A 101 6.25 -3.06 3.44
C ILE A 101 7.15 -1.81 3.47
N PRO A 102 8.12 -1.67 2.55
CA PRO A 102 9.02 -0.52 2.51
C PRO A 102 8.26 0.77 2.17
N PHE A 103 8.56 1.87 2.87
CA PHE A 103 7.87 3.15 2.65
C PHE A 103 8.04 3.70 1.21
N GLU A 104 9.15 3.39 0.56
CA GLU A 104 9.49 3.87 -0.78
C GLU A 104 8.51 3.37 -1.86
N VAL A 105 7.78 2.28 -1.60
CA VAL A 105 6.75 1.81 -2.54
C VAL A 105 5.55 2.76 -2.60
N PHE A 106 5.41 3.65 -1.60
CA PHE A 106 4.45 4.75 -1.52
C PHE A 106 5.07 6.08 -1.94
N ALA A 107 6.09 6.56 -1.22
CA ALA A 107 6.65 7.90 -1.39
C ALA A 107 7.68 8.01 -2.53
N GLY A 108 8.14 6.88 -3.07
CA GLY A 108 9.33 6.83 -3.91
C GLY A 108 10.61 6.90 -3.09
N TYR A 109 11.76 6.84 -3.77
CA TYR A 109 13.05 6.78 -3.09
C TYR A 109 13.54 8.15 -2.60
N LYS A 110 13.16 9.21 -3.30
CA LYS A 110 13.51 10.61 -3.00
C LYS A 110 12.31 11.44 -2.52
N GLY A 111 11.17 10.81 -2.28
CA GLY A 111 9.91 11.52 -2.04
C GLY A 111 9.30 12.07 -3.33
N GLU A 112 9.63 11.51 -4.49
CA GLU A 112 9.17 12.01 -5.79
C GLU A 112 7.71 11.62 -6.13
N LYS A 113 7.10 10.72 -5.33
CA LYS A 113 5.71 10.29 -5.55
C LYS A 113 4.80 10.95 -4.53
N LYS A 114 4.02 11.92 -5.00
CA LYS A 114 2.98 12.58 -4.21
C LYS A 114 2.00 11.52 -3.64
N PRO A 115 1.63 11.61 -2.36
CA PRO A 115 0.63 10.74 -1.73
C PRO A 115 -0.67 10.71 -2.52
N ASP A 116 -1.17 9.49 -2.71
CA ASP A 116 -2.50 9.24 -3.24
C ASP A 116 -3.28 8.38 -2.24
N PHE A 117 -4.26 8.99 -1.60
CA PHE A 117 -5.13 8.32 -0.63
C PHE A 117 -6.46 7.98 -1.30
N ASN A 118 -6.69 6.69 -1.45
CA ASN A 118 -7.94 6.14 -1.98
C ASN A 118 -8.67 5.41 -0.84
N LEU A 119 -9.81 5.94 -0.42
CA LEU A 119 -10.64 5.39 0.65
C LEU A 119 -11.86 4.73 0.02
N ASN A 120 -12.01 3.42 0.21
CA ASN A 120 -13.25 2.73 -0.14
C ASN A 120 -14.25 2.90 1.01
N VAL A 121 -15.47 3.29 0.68
CA VAL A 121 -16.58 3.47 1.61
C VAL A 121 -17.83 2.80 1.06
N PRO A 122 -18.79 2.40 1.92
CA PRO A 122 -20.09 1.94 1.45
C PRO A 122 -20.74 2.96 0.51
N PRO A 123 -21.38 2.55 -0.59
CA PRO A 123 -22.00 3.48 -1.54
C PRO A 123 -23.02 4.41 -0.88
N SER A 124 -23.76 3.90 0.11
CA SER A 124 -24.72 4.67 0.90
C SER A 124 -24.10 5.79 1.75
N TYR A 125 -22.78 5.79 1.94
CA TYR A 125 -22.09 6.71 2.85
C TYR A 125 -21.28 7.81 2.13
N GLN A 126 -21.07 7.70 0.82
CA GLN A 126 -20.24 8.67 0.06
C GLN A 126 -20.78 10.10 0.18
N ASP A 127 -22.10 10.30 0.06
CA ASP A 127 -22.74 11.62 0.17
C ASP A 127 -22.68 12.20 1.60
N CYS A 128 -22.80 11.35 2.62
CA CYS A 128 -22.60 11.75 4.01
C CYS A 128 -21.17 12.25 4.23
N LEU A 129 -20.18 11.55 3.67
CA LEU A 129 -18.79 11.95 3.79
C LEU A 129 -18.47 13.23 3.01
N LEU A 130 -19.11 13.44 1.85
CA LEU A 130 -19.03 14.70 1.10
C LEU A 130 -19.61 15.87 1.88
N THR A 131 -20.75 15.66 2.54
CA THR A 131 -21.38 16.68 3.41
C THR A 131 -20.44 17.06 4.54
N PHE A 132 -19.88 16.06 5.24
CA PHE A 132 -18.88 16.26 6.27
C PHE A 132 -17.65 17.03 5.75
N ALA A 133 -17.14 16.69 4.57
CA ALA A 133 -16.01 17.39 3.97
C ALA A 133 -16.31 18.89 3.73
N ARG A 134 -17.49 19.20 3.18
CA ARG A 134 -17.93 20.59 2.94
C ARG A 134 -18.13 21.38 4.23
N GLU A 135 -18.66 20.74 5.28
CA GLU A 135 -18.80 21.37 6.60
C GLU A 135 -17.44 21.62 7.26
N THR A 136 -16.50 20.70 7.08
CA THR A 136 -15.16 20.75 7.71
C THR A 136 -14.21 21.73 7.02
N PHE A 137 -14.14 21.69 5.69
CA PHE A 137 -13.18 22.47 4.90
C PHE A 137 -13.78 23.75 4.32
N GLY A 138 -15.11 23.86 4.28
CA GLY A 138 -15.86 24.94 3.64
C GLY A 138 -16.51 24.46 2.34
N ALA A 139 -17.79 24.81 2.12
CA ALA A 139 -18.56 24.33 0.98
C ALA A 139 -17.92 24.71 -0.37
N ASP A 140 -17.45 25.95 -0.50
CA ASP A 140 -16.77 26.45 -1.71
C ASP A 140 -15.33 25.92 -1.86
N CYS A 141 -14.83 25.22 -0.85
CA CYS A 141 -13.47 24.70 -0.77
C CYS A 141 -13.38 23.21 -1.13
N VAL A 142 -14.52 22.56 -1.41
CA VAL A 142 -14.59 21.13 -1.76
C VAL A 142 -15.37 20.96 -3.06
N THR A 143 -14.66 20.54 -4.11
CA THR A 143 -15.25 20.18 -5.40
C THR A 143 -15.08 18.69 -5.67
N LEU A 144 -15.88 18.16 -6.60
CA LEU A 144 -15.78 16.78 -7.04
C LEU A 144 -15.06 16.71 -8.38
N GLY A 145 -14.25 15.67 -8.56
CA GLY A 145 -13.65 15.33 -9.84
C GLY A 145 -13.64 13.81 -10.09
N GLY A 146 -12.95 13.40 -11.15
CA GLY A 146 -12.80 11.99 -11.53
C GLY A 146 -14.03 11.40 -12.21
N ASN A 147 -13.92 10.14 -12.63
CA ASN A 147 -15.04 9.40 -13.22
C ASN A 147 -15.97 8.95 -12.09
N GLY A 148 -17.22 9.43 -12.09
CA GLY A 148 -18.21 9.09 -11.07
C GLY A 148 -18.13 9.94 -9.80
N ASN A 149 -17.55 11.15 -9.86
CA ASN A 149 -17.52 12.11 -8.75
C ASN A 149 -16.90 11.59 -7.45
N ASN A 150 -15.92 10.70 -7.57
CA ASN A 150 -15.27 10.04 -6.45
C ASN A 150 -14.02 10.79 -5.94
N HIS A 151 -13.52 11.82 -6.63
CA HIS A 151 -12.37 12.58 -6.16
C HIS A 151 -12.84 13.80 -5.37
N PHE A 152 -12.50 13.87 -4.08
CA PHE A 152 -12.75 15.05 -3.26
C PHE A 152 -11.54 15.97 -3.41
N ILE A 153 -11.72 17.07 -4.13
CA ILE A 153 -10.71 18.09 -4.41
C ILE A 153 -10.90 19.20 -3.38
N ILE A 154 -9.94 19.31 -2.45
CA ILE A 154 -10.06 20.12 -1.23
C ILE A 154 -9.00 21.22 -1.23
N GLN A 155 -9.44 22.48 -1.19
CA GLN A 155 -8.60 23.67 -1.06
C GLN A 155 -9.19 24.59 0.03
N PRO A 156 -8.85 24.42 1.31
CA PRO A 156 -9.42 25.22 2.38
C PRO A 156 -8.91 26.67 2.33
N LYS A 157 -9.70 27.61 2.83
CA LYS A 157 -9.27 29.01 3.00
C LYS A 157 -8.07 29.09 3.95
N GLY A 158 -6.97 29.65 3.46
CA GLY A 158 -5.72 29.81 4.21
C GLY A 158 -4.68 28.71 3.96
N ALA A 159 -4.97 27.72 3.12
CA ALA A 159 -3.94 26.80 2.63
C ALA A 159 -2.83 27.57 1.92
N GLU A 160 -1.58 27.30 2.32
CA GLU A 160 -0.37 27.89 1.74
C GLU A 160 0.09 27.17 0.46
N GLN A 161 -0.44 25.97 0.21
CA GLN A 161 -0.14 25.19 -0.98
C GLN A 161 -0.94 25.67 -2.20
N ASP A 162 -0.26 25.76 -3.34
CA ASP A 162 -0.84 26.19 -4.62
C ASP A 162 -1.79 25.15 -5.23
N GLU A 163 -1.54 23.87 -4.96
CA GLU A 163 -2.33 22.76 -5.50
C GLU A 163 -3.38 22.24 -4.51
N PRO A 164 -4.60 21.94 -4.96
CA PRO A 164 -5.61 21.29 -4.13
C PRO A 164 -5.21 19.88 -3.73
N ILE A 165 -5.68 19.48 -2.54
CA ILE A 165 -5.56 18.12 -2.04
C ILE A 165 -6.60 17.26 -2.72
N ASN A 166 -6.18 16.15 -3.32
CA ASN A 166 -7.08 15.16 -3.86
C ASN A 166 -7.12 13.94 -2.93
N ILE A 167 -8.30 13.55 -2.49
CA ILE A 167 -8.55 12.29 -1.81
C ILE A 167 -9.67 11.57 -2.57
N SER A 168 -9.39 10.36 -3.05
CA SER A 168 -10.42 9.56 -3.71
C SER A 168 -11.28 8.89 -2.65
N VAL A 169 -12.58 9.17 -2.67
CA VAL A 169 -13.61 8.50 -1.88
C VAL A 169 -14.44 7.64 -2.82
N ILE A 170 -14.15 6.35 -2.83
CA ILE A 170 -14.69 5.38 -3.78
C ILE A 170 -15.87 4.66 -3.13
N ALA A 171 -17.07 4.89 -3.67
CA ALA A 171 -18.25 4.09 -3.33
C ALA A 171 -18.06 2.65 -3.83
N CYS A 172 -17.94 1.69 -2.92
CA CYS A 172 -17.67 0.29 -3.25
C CYS A 172 -18.39 -0.65 -2.27
N GLU A 173 -19.14 -1.61 -2.82
CA GLU A 173 -19.68 -2.71 -2.03
C GLU A 173 -18.56 -3.66 -1.60
N LEU A 174 -18.58 -4.09 -0.33
CA LEU A 174 -17.65 -5.10 0.20
C LEU A 174 -17.80 -6.46 -0.50
N SER A 175 -18.91 -6.70 -1.20
CA SER A 175 -19.31 -8.01 -1.70
C SER A 175 -18.84 -8.35 -3.10
N ASP A 176 -18.18 -7.46 -3.85
CA ASP A 176 -18.07 -7.59 -5.30
C ASP A 176 -16.67 -7.89 -5.83
N ASP A 177 -16.02 -8.93 -5.31
CA ASP A 177 -14.84 -9.50 -5.95
C ASP A 177 -14.87 -11.04 -5.98
N GLY A 178 -15.53 -11.58 -7.01
CA GLY A 178 -15.25 -12.92 -7.51
C GLY A 178 -13.77 -13.17 -7.84
N GLU A 179 -12.88 -12.18 -7.64
CA GLU A 179 -11.44 -12.24 -7.88
C GLU A 179 -10.69 -13.20 -6.93
N PHE A 180 -11.14 -13.40 -5.69
CA PHE A 180 -10.44 -14.29 -4.73
C PHE A 180 -11.19 -15.55 -4.31
N ASP A 181 -12.43 -15.72 -4.77
CA ASP A 181 -13.27 -16.90 -4.46
C ASP A 181 -13.66 -17.70 -5.72
N ASN A 182 -13.03 -17.37 -6.85
CA ASN A 182 -13.14 -18.14 -8.08
C ASN A 182 -12.32 -19.44 -8.00
N ASP A 183 -12.59 -20.34 -8.94
CA ASP A 183 -11.94 -21.65 -9.00
C ASP A 183 -10.43 -21.54 -9.18
N ARG A 184 -9.94 -20.48 -9.84
CA ARG A 184 -8.51 -20.22 -10.00
C ARG A 184 -7.85 -19.91 -8.65
N ALA A 185 -8.47 -19.10 -7.81
CA ALA A 185 -7.98 -18.78 -6.47
C ALA A 185 -8.03 -20.01 -5.55
N LYS A 186 -9.13 -20.78 -5.60
CA LYS A 186 -9.28 -22.04 -4.84
C LYS A 186 -8.20 -23.05 -5.21
N ALA A 187 -7.94 -23.23 -6.51
CA ALA A 187 -6.88 -24.11 -6.99
C ALA A 187 -5.49 -23.67 -6.54
N ALA A 188 -5.18 -22.37 -6.64
CA ALA A 188 -3.90 -21.82 -6.18
C ALA A 188 -3.70 -22.01 -4.67
N ILE A 189 -4.73 -21.74 -3.85
CA ILE A 189 -4.69 -21.95 -2.40
C ILE A 189 -4.47 -23.43 -2.07
N ALA A 190 -5.17 -24.34 -2.74
CA ALA A 190 -5.02 -25.78 -2.53
C ALA A 190 -3.61 -26.28 -2.89
N GLY A 191 -3.01 -25.76 -3.96
CA GLY A 191 -1.67 -26.10 -4.39
C GLY A 191 -0.55 -25.50 -3.53
N LEU A 192 -0.70 -24.24 -3.12
CA LEU A 192 0.32 -23.47 -2.41
C LEU A 192 0.28 -23.64 -0.89
N LYS A 193 -0.85 -24.11 -0.32
CA LYS A 193 -1.03 -24.41 1.11
C LYS A 193 -0.54 -23.29 2.04
N PRO A 194 -1.10 -22.06 1.94
CA PRO A 194 -0.72 -20.93 2.77
C PRO A 194 -0.83 -21.25 4.26
N GLN A 195 0.09 -20.73 5.08
CA GLN A 195 0.15 -20.98 6.54
C GLN A 195 -0.18 -19.73 7.37
N SER A 196 -0.12 -18.55 6.75
CA SER A 196 -0.33 -17.26 7.41
C SER A 196 -1.27 -16.34 6.62
N LEU A 197 -1.79 -15.31 7.28
CA LEU A 197 -2.53 -14.23 6.61
C LEU A 197 -1.69 -13.59 5.50
N LYS A 198 -0.39 -13.38 5.74
CA LYS A 198 0.54 -12.84 4.74
C LYS A 198 0.64 -13.74 3.50
N ASP A 199 0.65 -15.06 3.67
CA ASP A 199 0.62 -15.99 2.53
C ASP A 199 -0.67 -15.86 1.72
N TYR A 200 -1.83 -15.75 2.37
CA TYR A 200 -3.10 -15.51 1.66
C TYR A 200 -3.07 -14.20 0.88
N CYS A 201 -2.58 -13.11 1.48
CA CYS A 201 -2.42 -11.82 0.81
C CYS A 201 -1.43 -11.91 -0.38
N ARG A 202 -0.35 -12.68 -0.26
CA ARG A 202 0.60 -12.90 -1.36
C ARG A 202 -0.03 -13.71 -2.49
N ILE A 203 -0.77 -14.78 -2.19
CA ILE A 203 -1.50 -15.56 -3.21
C ILE A 203 -2.55 -14.70 -3.90
N ALA A 204 -3.29 -13.89 -3.14
CA ALA A 204 -4.21 -12.90 -3.66
C ALA A 204 -3.52 -11.98 -4.68
N ALA A 205 -2.44 -11.32 -4.27
CA ALA A 205 -1.68 -10.43 -5.16
C ALA A 205 -1.11 -11.14 -6.40
N LEU A 206 -0.64 -12.37 -6.24
CA LEU A 206 -0.06 -13.19 -7.30
C LEU A 206 -1.05 -13.45 -8.44
N LEU A 207 -2.34 -13.63 -8.13
CA LEU A 207 -3.38 -13.93 -9.13
C LEU A 207 -3.87 -12.70 -9.90
N HIS A 208 -3.69 -11.52 -9.32
CA HIS A 208 -4.03 -10.21 -9.90
C HIS A 208 -2.89 -9.59 -10.70
N GLY A 209 -1.68 -10.10 -10.53
CA GLY A 209 -0.54 -9.77 -11.39
C GLY A 209 -0.74 -10.29 -12.82
N THR A 210 -0.05 -9.65 -13.77
CA THR A 210 -0.03 -10.09 -15.17
C THR A 210 1.26 -10.85 -15.45
N ASP A 211 1.15 -12.07 -15.95
CA ASP A 211 2.25 -13.02 -16.19
C ASP A 211 3.09 -13.34 -14.93
N THR A 212 2.44 -13.30 -13.77
CA THR A 212 3.00 -13.64 -12.46
C THR A 212 2.80 -15.11 -12.09
N TRP A 213 1.63 -15.68 -12.41
CA TRP A 213 1.27 -17.06 -12.07
C TRP A 213 1.42 -18.04 -13.25
N GLU A 214 0.50 -18.00 -14.20
CA GLU A 214 0.52 -18.90 -15.37
C GLU A 214 1.73 -18.59 -16.26
N GLY A 215 2.45 -19.62 -16.71
CA GLY A 215 3.72 -19.48 -17.47
C GLY A 215 4.90 -18.93 -16.65
N ASN A 216 4.74 -18.75 -15.33
CA ASN A 216 5.75 -18.21 -14.45
C ASN A 216 5.74 -18.93 -13.07
N GLY A 217 5.17 -18.31 -12.03
CA GLY A 217 5.23 -18.83 -10.66
C GLY A 217 4.70 -20.26 -10.50
N LYS A 218 3.65 -20.62 -11.26
CA LYS A 218 3.07 -21.97 -11.22
C LYS A 218 4.09 -23.04 -11.61
N GLU A 219 4.79 -22.84 -12.72
CA GLU A 219 5.82 -23.79 -13.17
C GLU A 219 7.00 -23.86 -12.21
N LEU A 220 7.40 -22.73 -11.61
CA LEU A 220 8.49 -22.70 -10.64
C LEU A 220 8.16 -23.54 -9.40
N ILE A 221 6.91 -23.46 -8.94
CA ILE A 221 6.40 -24.26 -7.81
C ILE A 221 6.28 -25.75 -8.20
N GLU A 222 5.64 -26.05 -9.34
CA GLU A 222 5.43 -27.43 -9.80
C GLU A 222 6.75 -28.17 -10.07
N LYS A 223 7.78 -27.48 -10.56
CA LYS A 223 9.13 -28.03 -10.77
C LYS A 223 9.96 -28.10 -9.49
N GLY A 224 9.45 -27.63 -8.35
CA GLY A 224 10.19 -27.55 -7.09
C GLY A 224 11.38 -26.59 -7.13
N THR A 225 11.35 -25.58 -8.01
CA THR A 225 12.43 -24.60 -8.19
C THR A 225 12.48 -23.57 -7.06
N CYS A 226 11.31 -23.20 -6.52
CA CYS A 226 11.19 -22.33 -5.35
C CYS A 226 10.00 -22.75 -4.48
N THR A 227 9.95 -22.24 -3.26
CA THR A 227 8.79 -22.34 -2.36
C THR A 227 7.86 -21.13 -2.53
N LEU A 228 6.66 -21.14 -1.92
CA LEU A 228 5.80 -19.95 -1.82
C LEU A 228 6.56 -18.78 -1.18
N GLN A 229 7.35 -19.05 -0.14
CA GLN A 229 8.10 -18.03 0.58
C GLN A 229 9.08 -17.30 -0.35
N GLN A 230 9.72 -18.01 -1.27
CA GLN A 230 10.69 -17.47 -2.23
C GLN A 230 10.07 -16.91 -3.51
N LEU A 231 8.80 -17.18 -3.78
CA LEU A 231 8.15 -16.78 -5.03
C LEU A 231 7.89 -15.27 -5.08
N ILE A 232 8.04 -14.67 -6.27
CA ILE A 232 7.67 -13.27 -6.50
C ILE A 232 6.15 -13.18 -6.66
N CYS A 233 5.44 -12.80 -5.61
CA CYS A 233 3.99 -12.61 -5.61
C CYS A 233 3.61 -11.13 -5.70
N THR A 234 4.45 -10.26 -5.12
CA THR A 234 4.24 -8.83 -4.96
C THR A 234 5.47 -8.05 -5.38
N ARG A 235 5.32 -6.74 -5.56
CA ARG A 235 6.48 -5.87 -5.81
C ARG A 235 7.39 -5.78 -4.57
N GLU A 236 6.81 -5.86 -3.37
CA GLU A 236 7.52 -5.86 -2.10
C GLU A 236 8.46 -7.08 -1.97
N ASP A 237 8.04 -8.25 -2.46
CA ASP A 237 8.90 -9.44 -2.51
C ASP A 237 10.22 -9.17 -3.27
N ILE A 238 10.18 -8.38 -4.36
CA ILE A 238 11.39 -8.00 -5.11
C ILE A 238 12.31 -7.15 -4.26
N MET A 239 11.76 -6.08 -3.68
CA MET A 239 12.55 -5.12 -2.93
C MET A 239 13.17 -5.80 -1.69
N ASN A 240 12.39 -6.55 -0.93
CA ASN A 240 12.85 -7.21 0.29
C ASN A 240 13.87 -8.31 0.00
N THR A 241 13.63 -9.18 -0.98
CA THR A 241 14.59 -10.25 -1.33
C THR A 241 15.94 -9.66 -1.77
N LEU A 242 15.93 -8.55 -2.53
CA LEU A 242 17.17 -7.89 -2.96
C LEU A 242 17.91 -7.26 -1.77
N LEU A 243 17.19 -6.60 -0.87
CA LEU A 243 17.76 -6.04 0.37
C LEU A 243 18.38 -7.13 1.25
N GLU A 244 17.70 -8.26 1.44
CA GLU A 244 18.20 -9.43 2.18
C GLU A 244 19.48 -10.00 1.56
N LYS A 245 19.61 -9.92 0.23
CA LYS A 245 20.82 -10.30 -0.52
C LYS A 245 21.92 -9.24 -0.47
N GLY A 246 21.77 -8.18 0.34
CA GLY A 246 22.75 -7.12 0.52
C GLY A 246 22.75 -6.08 -0.61
N MET A 247 21.73 -6.05 -1.47
CA MET A 247 21.59 -5.00 -2.46
C MET A 247 21.32 -3.67 -1.79
N ASN A 248 21.95 -2.60 -2.28
CA ASN A 248 21.61 -1.26 -1.79
C ASN A 248 20.15 -0.92 -2.10
N ARG A 249 19.52 -0.19 -1.17
CA ARG A 249 18.09 0.16 -1.20
C ARG A 249 17.66 0.88 -2.48
N ARG A 250 18.50 1.74 -3.04
CA ARG A 250 18.20 2.45 -4.29
C ARG A 250 18.08 1.48 -5.46
N MET A 251 19.07 0.62 -5.66
CA MET A 251 19.05 -0.36 -6.75
C MET A 251 17.89 -1.36 -6.59
N ALA A 252 17.62 -1.81 -5.36
CA ALA A 252 16.48 -2.69 -5.08
C ALA A 252 15.14 -2.03 -5.45
N TYR A 253 14.94 -0.76 -5.06
CA TYR A 253 13.77 0.03 -5.44
C TYR A 253 13.66 0.22 -6.97
N GLU A 254 14.77 0.57 -7.63
CA GLU A 254 14.80 0.79 -9.07
C GLU A 254 14.46 -0.49 -9.85
N ILE A 255 14.98 -1.64 -9.43
CA ILE A 255 14.65 -2.96 -10.01
C ILE A 255 13.18 -3.28 -9.79
N MET A 256 12.69 -3.17 -8.55
CA MET A 256 11.28 -3.41 -8.22
C MET A 256 10.34 -2.55 -9.08
N GLU A 257 10.60 -1.25 -9.20
CA GLU A 257 9.79 -0.34 -10.02
C GLU A 257 9.89 -0.63 -11.52
N HIS A 258 11.01 -1.18 -11.97
CA HIS A 258 11.21 -1.59 -13.36
C HIS A 258 10.39 -2.85 -13.68
N VAL A 259 10.49 -3.88 -12.83
CA VAL A 259 9.81 -5.17 -13.00
C VAL A 259 8.30 -5.03 -12.83
N ARG A 260 7.83 -4.34 -11.79
CA ARG A 260 6.38 -4.21 -11.54
C ARG A 260 5.61 -3.48 -12.64
N LYS A 261 6.30 -2.79 -13.54
CA LYS A 261 5.76 -2.08 -14.72
C LYS A 261 5.98 -2.83 -16.03
N GLY A 262 6.43 -4.09 -15.99
CA GLY A 262 6.65 -4.90 -17.18
C GLY A 262 7.81 -4.45 -18.08
N LYS A 263 8.73 -3.63 -17.53
CA LYS A 263 9.82 -3.09 -18.34
C LYS A 263 10.96 -4.10 -18.50
N ALA A 264 11.09 -5.06 -17.58
CA ALA A 264 12.08 -6.14 -17.64
C ALA A 264 11.88 -7.08 -18.84
N ASN A 265 10.66 -7.16 -19.41
CA ASN A 265 10.36 -7.91 -20.63
C ASN A 265 11.13 -7.40 -21.84
N ARG A 266 11.64 -6.16 -21.80
CA ARG A 266 12.63 -5.66 -22.77
C ARG A 266 14.00 -6.17 -22.37
N VAL A 267 14.20 -7.47 -22.56
CA VAL A 267 15.35 -8.22 -22.05
C VAL A 267 16.69 -7.66 -22.52
N ASP A 268 16.73 -7.07 -23.72
CA ASP A 268 17.94 -6.49 -24.32
C ASP A 268 18.13 -4.99 -24.00
N SER A 269 17.23 -4.39 -23.22
CA SER A 269 17.39 -2.98 -22.84
C SER A 269 18.64 -2.80 -21.97
N ALA A 270 19.43 -1.78 -22.28
CA ALA A 270 20.67 -1.47 -21.55
C ALA A 270 20.43 -1.38 -20.03
N LYS A 271 19.33 -0.73 -19.63
CA LYS A 271 18.94 -0.58 -18.23
C LYS A 271 18.68 -1.93 -17.54
N TRP A 272 17.98 -2.85 -18.20
CA TRP A 272 17.73 -4.17 -17.61
C TRP A 272 19.00 -5.02 -17.56
N GLN A 273 19.88 -4.92 -18.54
CA GLN A 273 21.16 -5.63 -18.53
C GLN A 273 22.06 -5.18 -17.36
N GLU A 274 22.11 -3.88 -17.06
CA GLU A 274 22.78 -3.36 -15.86
C GLU A 274 22.19 -3.94 -14.58
N MET A 275 20.86 -3.90 -14.45
CA MET A 275 20.14 -4.48 -13.30
C MET A 275 20.43 -5.98 -13.12
N LYS A 276 20.50 -6.75 -14.21
CA LYS A 276 20.88 -8.18 -14.17
C LYS A 276 22.29 -8.40 -13.65
N VAL A 277 23.24 -7.55 -14.02
CA VAL A 277 24.61 -7.63 -13.51
C VAL A 277 24.61 -7.41 -11.99
N GLU A 278 23.89 -6.40 -11.51
CA GLU A 278 23.80 -6.13 -10.07
C GLU A 278 23.10 -7.27 -9.31
N MET A 279 22.01 -7.83 -9.84
CA MET A 279 21.35 -9.02 -9.24
C MET A 279 22.27 -10.24 -9.21
N ARG A 280 23.08 -10.46 -10.25
CA ARG A 280 24.05 -11.58 -10.27
C ARG A 280 25.17 -11.40 -9.24
N LYS A 281 25.64 -10.16 -9.03
CA LYS A 281 26.65 -9.84 -8.01
C LYS A 281 26.19 -10.16 -6.60
N THR A 282 24.89 -10.07 -6.32
CA THR A 282 24.31 -10.46 -5.02
C THR A 282 24.01 -11.96 -4.90
N GLY A 283 24.38 -12.76 -5.90
CA GLY A 283 24.13 -14.20 -5.92
C GLY A 283 22.67 -14.58 -6.17
N MET A 284 21.87 -13.68 -6.79
CA MET A 284 20.48 -13.97 -7.12
C MET A 284 20.42 -15.12 -8.16
N PRO A 285 19.57 -16.15 -7.96
CA PRO A 285 19.52 -17.29 -8.86
C PRO A 285 18.95 -16.89 -10.22
N LYS A 286 19.39 -17.61 -11.26
CA LYS A 286 19.00 -17.35 -12.65
C LYS A 286 17.49 -17.35 -12.85
N TRP A 287 16.78 -18.31 -12.25
CA TRP A 287 15.32 -18.42 -12.36
C TRP A 287 14.59 -17.17 -11.85
N TYR A 288 15.14 -16.47 -10.86
CA TYR A 288 14.53 -15.27 -10.29
C TYR A 288 14.58 -14.12 -11.28
N ILE A 289 15.73 -13.93 -11.94
CA ILE A 289 15.91 -12.94 -12.99
C ILE A 289 15.00 -13.25 -14.19
N GLU A 290 14.94 -14.52 -14.61
CA GLU A 290 14.05 -14.96 -15.70
C GLU A 290 12.57 -14.79 -15.33
N SER A 291 12.21 -14.96 -14.06
CA SER A 291 10.85 -14.68 -13.57
C SER A 291 10.54 -13.18 -13.67
N CYS A 292 11.46 -12.30 -13.27
CA CYS A 292 11.32 -10.85 -13.43
C CYS A 292 11.09 -10.43 -14.89
N GLU A 293 11.74 -11.09 -15.86
CA GLU A 293 11.62 -10.81 -17.30
C GLU A 293 10.23 -11.15 -17.87
N LYS A 294 9.47 -12.00 -17.21
CA LYS A 294 8.12 -12.40 -17.65
C LYS A 294 7.03 -11.46 -17.14
N ILE A 295 7.19 -10.98 -15.91
CA ILE A 295 6.20 -10.19 -15.18
C ILE A 295 5.87 -8.90 -15.92
N LYS A 296 4.60 -8.73 -16.32
CA LYS A 296 4.11 -7.47 -16.94
C LYS A 296 3.56 -6.49 -15.91
N TYR A 297 3.03 -7.00 -14.80
CA TYR A 297 2.51 -6.18 -13.72
C TYR A 297 2.55 -6.95 -12.39
N LEU A 298 3.02 -6.30 -11.32
CA LEU A 298 2.93 -6.81 -9.95
C LEU A 298 1.97 -6.00 -9.12
N PHE A 299 1.15 -6.73 -8.38
CA PHE A 299 0.21 -6.17 -7.44
C PHE A 299 0.91 -5.77 -6.13
N PRO A 300 0.52 -4.65 -5.50
CA PRO A 300 1.10 -4.21 -4.23
C PRO A 300 0.56 -5.03 -3.04
N LEU A 301 1.44 -5.48 -2.14
CA LEU A 301 1.07 -6.26 -0.96
C LEU A 301 0.08 -5.51 -0.07
N GLY A 302 0.33 -4.23 0.22
CA GLY A 302 -0.54 -3.43 1.09
C GLY A 302 -2.00 -3.38 0.59
N HIS A 303 -2.19 -3.30 -0.73
CA HIS A 303 -3.54 -3.36 -1.30
C HIS A 303 -4.18 -4.73 -1.09
N ALA A 304 -3.46 -5.83 -1.32
CA ALA A 304 -3.99 -7.17 -1.08
C ALA A 304 -4.38 -7.36 0.40
N VAL A 305 -3.55 -6.86 1.34
CA VAL A 305 -3.85 -6.91 2.78
C VAL A 305 -5.13 -6.17 3.11
N GLU A 306 -5.34 -4.96 2.58
CA GLU A 306 -6.58 -4.18 2.80
C GLU A 306 -7.82 -4.95 2.35
N TYR A 307 -7.78 -5.54 1.16
CA TYR A 307 -8.90 -6.31 0.63
C TYR A 307 -9.19 -7.55 1.47
N VAL A 308 -8.16 -8.29 1.85
CA VAL A 308 -8.30 -9.47 2.68
C VAL A 308 -8.89 -9.10 4.06
N LYS A 309 -8.37 -8.05 4.71
CA LYS A 309 -8.88 -7.58 6.01
C LYS A 309 -10.31 -7.04 5.93
N ALA A 310 -10.64 -6.27 4.89
CA ALA A 310 -12.00 -5.77 4.69
C ALA A 310 -13.01 -6.91 4.54
N ARG A 311 -12.64 -7.98 3.82
CA ARG A 311 -13.45 -9.20 3.69
C ARG A 311 -13.66 -9.89 5.04
N GLU A 312 -12.62 -10.05 5.84
CA GLU A 312 -12.73 -10.67 7.17
C GLU A 312 -13.71 -9.90 8.06
N LYS A 313 -13.70 -8.56 8.01
CA LYS A 313 -14.65 -7.70 8.72
C LYS A 313 -16.08 -7.81 8.20
N GLY A 314 -16.24 -8.04 6.91
CA GLY A 314 -17.52 -8.35 6.27
C GLY A 314 -18.02 -9.79 6.55
N GLY A 315 -17.32 -10.56 7.39
CA GLY A 315 -17.69 -11.94 7.74
C GLY A 315 -17.23 -13.01 6.75
N LYS A 316 -16.40 -12.66 5.76
CA LYS A 316 -15.85 -13.60 4.77
C LYS A 316 -14.37 -13.89 5.09
N ARG A 317 -14.07 -15.04 5.69
CA ARG A 317 -12.69 -15.47 6.00
C ARG A 317 -12.07 -16.31 4.90
N TYR A 318 -10.75 -16.25 4.76
CA TYR A 318 -9.99 -17.18 3.90
C TYR A 318 -9.70 -18.49 4.65
N GLY A 319 -10.10 -19.61 4.04
CA GLY A 319 -9.92 -20.94 4.61
C GLY A 319 -10.96 -21.30 5.68
N ASN A 320 -11.18 -22.60 5.87
CA ASN A 320 -12.04 -23.13 6.93
C ASN A 320 -11.31 -23.01 8.28
N LYS A 321 -11.49 -21.90 9.00
CA LYS A 321 -11.24 -21.82 10.43
C LYS A 321 -12.44 -21.22 11.15
#